data_AF-A0A5N7B0G3-F1
#
_entry.id   AF-A0A5N7B0G3-F1
#
_cell.length_a   1.000
_cell.length_b   1.000
_cell.length_c   1.000
_cell.angle_alpha   90.00
_cell.angle_beta   90.00
_cell.angle_gamma   90.00
#
_symmetry.space_group_name_H-M   'P 1'
#
loop_
_entity.id
_entity.type
_entity.pdbx_description
1 polymer ?
#
loop_
_entity_poly.entity_id
_entity_poly.type
_entity_poly.pdbx_seq_one_letter_code
_entity_poly.pdbx_strand_id
1 'polypeptide(L)'
;MVQIFYRKASENSEIHVLYERCKRLARTAKSQEIIHQNFCPDLRDHMPSKQIADRLIQAYLRTFESVYRIVHVPSFLCEYDQYWGNPQAASPTFIIMTLLMLAIGNSFCQSRDPVKDYVPRTTSAQWIFTAQTWLSSPFEKSRLNIANLQAQCLLLLARQTNAVSSDLVWISAGTLLRTALHMGFHIDPRHIEGISFFDAQLRRRIWSTILEIVVQSSLDAGGLPLIHYDDYDCEPPLNIDDVQMEDPIPKAKALEDFTDTSLQIALRRSLPARLQIAQFVNDFRRGTSYDEALQLNKILANIYHECSALFAAFKKSEKCPTLFQSNIYDFMTQRFLLALHDSFSIKSKTNPTLYYSHKIALETAMRILAPFSTSIPRDPDYTALLLTGSPSFRDVPAQAAAIIADDIMGRIREHPVNTSGSVLYTSYPLSHEDSKRIIEEFISGMLARIESGETNINGYLVSACFLARIDAMERGQPVDEVLSRTMLSVLETCSKILEDRVERSSPSTPGMGLNRATNGHSAPTEFNNQFSWSLNDDLDIEMDIGSWFPSFAFS
;
A
#
# COMPACT_ATOMS: atom_id res chain seq x y z
N MET A 1 -11.83 20.43 1.79
CA MET A 1 -13.03 19.58 1.55
C MET A 1 -13.60 19.00 2.84
N VAL A 2 -12.77 18.52 3.76
CA VAL A 2 -13.20 17.97 5.06
C VAL A 2 -14.15 18.89 5.83
N GLN A 3 -13.74 20.15 6.04
CA GLN A 3 -14.59 21.15 6.71
C GLN A 3 -15.90 21.44 5.97
N ILE A 4 -15.88 21.35 4.63
CA ILE A 4 -17.08 21.54 3.79
C ILE A 4 -18.03 20.36 4.00
N PHE A 5 -17.52 19.12 4.10
CA PHE A 5 -18.34 17.95 4.42
C PHE A 5 -18.98 18.08 5.81
N TYR A 6 -18.21 18.35 6.87
CA TYR A 6 -18.77 18.46 8.21
C TYR A 6 -19.80 19.59 8.33
N ARG A 7 -19.52 20.73 7.70
CA ARG A 7 -20.50 21.82 7.61
C ARG A 7 -21.78 21.36 6.92
N LYS A 8 -21.69 20.70 5.76
CA LYS A 8 -22.87 20.19 5.04
C LYS A 8 -23.61 19.10 5.78
N ALA A 9 -22.91 18.19 6.46
CA ALA A 9 -23.52 17.17 7.30
C ALA A 9 -24.27 17.80 8.48
N SER A 10 -23.81 18.94 9.00
CA SER A 10 -24.53 19.69 10.03
C SER A 10 -25.75 20.46 9.48
N GLU A 11 -25.68 20.91 8.22
CA GLU A 11 -26.75 21.67 7.56
C GLU A 11 -27.83 20.75 6.91
N ASN A 12 -27.48 19.51 6.57
CA ASN A 12 -28.36 18.52 5.94
C ASN A 12 -28.34 17.21 6.73
N SER A 13 -29.44 16.95 7.46
CA SER A 13 -29.59 15.77 8.32
C SER A 13 -29.54 14.45 7.54
N GLU A 14 -29.97 14.43 6.27
CA GLU A 14 -29.96 13.23 5.43
C GLU A 14 -28.53 12.78 5.11
N ILE A 15 -27.63 13.73 4.78
CA ILE A 15 -26.20 13.45 4.55
C ILE A 15 -25.58 12.82 5.80
N HIS A 16 -25.87 13.37 6.98
CA HIS A 16 -25.37 12.82 8.24
C HIS A 16 -25.89 11.41 8.52
N VAL A 17 -27.19 11.17 8.33
CA VAL A 17 -27.82 9.86 8.56
C VAL A 17 -27.24 8.79 7.62
N LEU A 18 -27.08 9.10 6.33
CA LEU A 18 -26.51 8.17 5.37
C LEU A 18 -25.03 7.89 5.63
N TYR A 19 -24.26 8.91 6.04
CA TYR A 19 -22.86 8.73 6.42
C TYR A 19 -22.72 7.80 7.63
N GLU A 20 -23.50 8.03 8.69
CA GLU A 20 -23.49 7.15 9.87
C GLU A 20 -24.01 5.74 9.54
N ARG A 21 -24.94 5.59 8.59
CA ARG A 21 -25.36 4.28 8.08
C ARG A 21 -24.18 3.55 7.41
N CYS A 22 -23.44 4.22 6.53
CA CYS A 22 -22.26 3.65 5.90
C CYS A 22 -21.20 3.23 6.94
N LYS A 23 -20.94 4.07 7.96
CA LYS A 23 -20.04 3.72 9.07
C LYS A 23 -20.47 2.45 9.81
N ARG A 24 -21.74 2.33 10.15
CA ARG A 24 -22.28 1.13 10.82
C ARG A 24 -22.11 -0.11 9.95
N LEU A 25 -22.48 -0.04 8.67
CA LEU A 25 -22.33 -1.17 7.74
C LEU A 25 -20.87 -1.58 7.55
N ALA A 26 -19.97 -0.60 7.42
CA ALA A 26 -18.52 -0.84 7.34
C ALA A 26 -17.99 -1.57 8.58
N ARG A 27 -18.39 -1.15 9.79
CA ARG A 27 -18.02 -1.82 11.05
C ARG A 27 -18.54 -3.26 11.10
N THR A 28 -19.79 -3.48 10.70
CA THR A 28 -20.38 -4.82 10.64
C THR A 28 -19.65 -5.72 9.63
N ALA A 29 -19.32 -5.21 8.45
CA ALA A 29 -18.56 -5.98 7.46
C ALA A 29 -17.17 -6.39 7.99
N LYS A 30 -16.45 -5.46 8.63
CA LYS A 30 -15.14 -5.75 9.26
C LYS A 30 -15.24 -6.79 10.38
N SER A 31 -16.26 -6.69 11.25
CA SER A 31 -16.40 -7.62 12.37
C SER A 31 -16.73 -9.04 11.91
N GLN A 32 -17.53 -9.20 10.85
CA GLN A 32 -17.80 -10.50 10.24
C GLN A 32 -16.52 -11.14 9.69
N GLU A 33 -15.63 -10.39 9.04
CA GLU A 33 -14.34 -10.91 8.54
C GLU A 33 -13.44 -11.47 9.65
N ILE A 34 -13.43 -10.83 10.83
CA ILE A 34 -12.64 -11.28 11.98
C ILE A 34 -13.19 -12.60 12.55
N ILE A 35 -14.52 -12.73 12.65
CA ILE A 35 -15.19 -13.91 13.22
C ILE A 35 -14.93 -15.18 12.40
N HIS A 36 -14.65 -15.06 11.10
CA HIS A 36 -14.40 -16.20 10.22
C HIS A 36 -12.97 -16.78 10.31
N GLN A 37 -12.12 -16.29 11.21
CA GLN A 37 -10.76 -16.80 11.40
C GLN A 37 -10.78 -18.06 12.27
N ASN A 38 -10.41 -19.20 11.67
CA ASN A 38 -10.37 -20.51 12.34
C ASN A 38 -8.95 -20.87 12.77
N PHE A 39 -8.80 -21.39 13.98
CA PHE A 39 -7.57 -22.05 14.40
C PHE A 39 -7.54 -23.48 13.86
N CYS A 40 -6.56 -23.79 12.99
CA CYS A 40 -6.28 -25.17 12.60
C CYS A 40 -5.01 -25.66 13.33
N PRO A 41 -5.01 -26.87 13.91
CA PRO A 41 -3.84 -27.41 14.59
C PRO A 41 -2.69 -27.78 13.63
N ASP A 42 -2.96 -28.19 12.38
CA ASP A 42 -1.93 -28.44 11.36
C ASP A 42 -1.92 -27.32 10.31
N LEU A 43 -0.74 -26.72 10.09
CA LEU A 43 -0.52 -25.67 9.09
C LEU A 43 -0.76 -26.16 7.66
N ARG A 44 -0.63 -27.47 7.41
CA ARG A 44 -0.80 -28.08 6.08
C ARG A 44 -2.24 -28.05 5.62
N ASP A 45 -3.20 -28.04 6.54
CA ASP A 45 -4.62 -27.98 6.23
C ASP A 45 -5.02 -26.63 5.60
N HIS A 46 -4.18 -25.60 5.76
CA HIS A 46 -4.36 -24.30 5.11
C HIS A 46 -3.86 -24.26 3.65
N MET A 47 -3.10 -25.25 3.19
CA MET A 47 -2.58 -25.26 1.83
C MET A 47 -3.69 -25.60 0.82
N PRO A 48 -3.88 -24.79 -0.24
CA PRO A 48 -4.86 -25.06 -1.27
C PRO A 48 -4.39 -26.20 -2.19
N SER A 49 -5.16 -26.51 -3.24
CA SER A 49 -4.70 -27.45 -4.27
C SER A 49 -3.41 -26.94 -4.93
N LYS A 50 -2.56 -27.87 -5.41
CA LYS A 50 -1.31 -27.53 -6.11
C LYS A 50 -1.54 -26.55 -7.27
N GLN A 51 -2.61 -26.74 -8.04
CA GLN A 51 -2.94 -25.85 -9.15
C GLN A 51 -3.19 -24.40 -8.70
N ILE A 52 -3.93 -24.21 -7.60
CA ILE A 52 -4.15 -22.88 -7.03
C ILE A 52 -2.83 -22.33 -6.50
N ALA A 53 -2.07 -23.14 -5.75
CA ALA A 53 -0.79 -22.73 -5.18
C ALA A 53 0.20 -22.29 -6.26
N ASP A 54 0.39 -23.07 -7.33
CA ASP A 54 1.30 -22.77 -8.44
C ASP A 54 0.97 -21.40 -9.04
N ARG A 55 -0.31 -21.13 -9.33
CA ARG A 55 -0.76 -19.86 -9.89
C ARG A 55 -0.47 -18.67 -8.96
N LEU A 56 -0.76 -18.80 -7.67
CA LEU A 56 -0.55 -17.73 -6.70
C LEU A 56 0.94 -17.48 -6.44
N ILE A 57 1.76 -18.55 -6.38
CA ILE A 57 3.22 -18.42 -6.28
C ILE A 57 3.78 -17.69 -7.49
N GLN A 58 3.37 -18.05 -8.72
CA GLN A 58 3.80 -17.32 -9.92
C GLN A 58 3.40 -15.84 -9.87
N ALA A 59 2.24 -15.53 -9.29
CA ALA A 59 1.82 -14.15 -9.08
C ALA A 59 2.66 -13.38 -8.07
N TYR A 60 3.07 -14.01 -6.97
CA TYR A 60 4.06 -13.43 -6.06
C TYR A 60 5.41 -13.20 -6.75
N LEU A 61 5.91 -14.21 -7.48
CA LEU A 61 7.21 -14.17 -8.16
C LEU A 61 7.31 -13.06 -9.20
N ARG A 62 6.27 -12.88 -10.03
CA ARG A 62 6.23 -11.84 -11.07
C ARG A 62 5.97 -10.42 -10.53
N THR A 63 5.52 -10.29 -9.29
CA THR A 63 5.18 -9.00 -8.66
C THR A 63 6.20 -8.63 -7.58
N PHE A 64 5.86 -8.78 -6.30
CA PHE A 64 6.67 -8.27 -5.19
C PHE A 64 8.05 -8.92 -5.08
N GLU A 65 8.19 -10.20 -5.43
CA GLU A 65 9.51 -10.83 -5.46
C GLU A 65 10.42 -10.18 -6.49
N SER A 66 9.90 -9.70 -7.62
CA SER A 66 10.68 -9.00 -8.66
C SER A 66 11.24 -7.65 -8.22
N VAL A 67 10.83 -7.16 -7.04
CA VAL A 67 11.25 -5.86 -6.47
C VAL A 67 12.04 -6.07 -5.17
N TYR A 68 11.48 -6.84 -4.23
CA TYR A 68 11.99 -6.92 -2.86
C TYR A 68 13.03 -8.02 -2.64
N ARG A 69 13.15 -9.01 -3.52
CA ARG A 69 14.15 -10.09 -3.45
C ARG A 69 14.19 -10.81 -2.09
N ILE A 70 13.02 -11.22 -1.58
CA ILE A 70 12.93 -11.80 -0.24
C ILE A 70 13.44 -13.24 -0.26
N VAL A 71 13.08 -14.03 -1.26
CA VAL A 71 13.52 -15.43 -1.35
C VAL A 71 14.57 -15.59 -2.45
N HIS A 72 15.45 -16.58 -2.28
CA HIS A 72 16.22 -17.07 -3.42
C HIS A 72 15.30 -17.98 -4.24
N VAL A 73 14.87 -17.52 -5.41
CA VAL A 73 13.79 -18.15 -6.19
C VAL A 73 14.13 -19.60 -6.56
N PRO A 74 15.34 -19.95 -7.05
CA PRO A 74 15.70 -21.33 -7.35
C PRO A 74 15.60 -22.27 -6.15
N SER A 75 16.14 -21.87 -4.99
CA SER A 75 16.08 -22.68 -3.76
C SER A 75 14.65 -22.87 -3.27
N PHE A 76 13.84 -21.81 -3.28
CA PHE A 76 12.43 -21.90 -2.89
C PHE A 76 11.64 -22.85 -3.79
N LEU A 77 11.79 -22.73 -5.12
CA LEU A 77 11.07 -23.61 -6.06
C LEU A 77 11.49 -25.08 -5.91
N CYS A 78 12.76 -25.34 -5.60
CA CYS A 78 13.22 -26.70 -5.29
C CYS A 78 12.54 -27.27 -4.04
N GLU A 79 12.46 -26.50 -2.94
CA GLU A 79 11.78 -26.92 -1.71
C GLU A 79 10.26 -27.05 -1.93
N TYR A 80 9.67 -26.18 -2.76
CA TYR A 80 8.26 -26.21 -3.15
C TYR A 80 7.88 -27.47 -3.93
N ASP A 81 8.71 -27.90 -4.88
CA ASP A 81 8.48 -29.17 -5.59
C ASP A 81 8.61 -30.38 -4.66
N GLN A 82 9.56 -30.35 -3.72
CA GLN A 82 9.73 -31.39 -2.71
C GLN A 82 8.53 -31.48 -1.76
N TYR A 83 7.95 -30.34 -1.37
CA TYR A 83 6.75 -30.29 -0.52
C TYR A 83 5.60 -31.10 -1.14
N TRP A 84 5.35 -30.96 -2.44
CA TRP A 84 4.28 -31.71 -3.10
C TRP A 84 4.54 -33.21 -3.22
N GLY A 85 5.80 -33.64 -3.15
CA GLY A 85 6.18 -35.05 -3.07
C GLY A 85 6.08 -35.65 -1.66
N ASN A 86 6.38 -34.85 -0.63
CA ASN A 86 6.31 -35.26 0.77
C ASN A 86 5.99 -34.09 1.72
N PRO A 87 4.70 -33.73 1.90
CA PRO A 87 4.30 -32.60 2.75
C PRO A 87 4.72 -32.72 4.22
N GLN A 88 4.95 -33.95 4.70
CA GLN A 88 5.31 -34.21 6.10
C GLN A 88 6.76 -33.83 6.42
N ALA A 89 7.64 -33.82 5.41
CA ALA A 89 9.04 -33.43 5.58
C ALA A 89 9.26 -31.91 5.66
N ALA A 90 8.26 -31.11 5.27
CA ALA A 90 8.43 -29.66 5.20
C ALA A 90 8.49 -29.00 6.58
N SER A 91 9.38 -28.02 6.70
CA SER A 91 9.52 -27.23 7.91
C SER A 91 8.29 -26.31 8.10
N PRO A 92 7.88 -26.02 9.35
CA PRO A 92 6.82 -25.06 9.61
C PRO A 92 7.11 -23.68 9.01
N THR A 93 8.37 -23.22 9.06
CA THR A 93 8.79 -21.93 8.48
C THR A 93 8.53 -21.88 6.97
N PHE A 94 8.86 -22.94 6.23
CA PHE A 94 8.60 -23.03 4.79
C PHE A 94 7.09 -22.94 4.49
N ILE A 95 6.27 -23.67 5.24
CA ILE A 95 4.81 -23.63 5.08
C ILE A 95 4.30 -22.21 5.32
N ILE A 96 4.74 -21.55 6.40
CA ILE A 96 4.35 -20.17 6.70
C ILE A 96 4.77 -19.19 5.60
N MET A 97 6.01 -19.26 5.12
CA MET A 97 6.46 -18.41 4.00
C MET A 97 5.60 -18.64 2.76
N THR A 98 5.30 -19.90 2.44
CA THR A 98 4.45 -20.25 1.30
C THR A 98 3.05 -19.68 1.47
N LEU A 99 2.38 -19.87 2.62
CA LEU A 99 1.06 -19.30 2.90
C LEU A 99 1.02 -17.78 2.74
N LEU A 100 2.09 -17.08 3.15
CA LEU A 100 2.21 -15.63 2.96
C LEU A 100 2.40 -15.25 1.49
N MET A 101 3.22 -15.99 0.74
CA MET A 101 3.38 -15.79 -0.71
C MET A 101 2.07 -16.06 -1.46
N LEU A 102 1.27 -17.05 -1.02
CA LEU A 102 -0.07 -17.30 -1.56
C LEU A 102 -1.01 -16.12 -1.27
N ALA A 103 -0.98 -15.57 -0.04
CA ALA A 103 -1.78 -14.41 0.32
C ALA A 103 -1.42 -13.17 -0.51
N ILE A 104 -0.13 -12.94 -0.77
CA ILE A 104 0.32 -11.85 -1.65
C ILE A 104 -0.12 -12.12 -3.09
N GLY A 105 0.13 -13.32 -3.60
CA GLY A 105 -0.22 -13.72 -4.97
C GLY A 105 -1.71 -13.59 -5.27
N ASN A 106 -2.58 -13.86 -4.30
CA ASN A 106 -4.03 -13.78 -4.49
C ASN A 106 -4.50 -12.35 -4.84
N SER A 107 -3.84 -11.32 -4.30
CA SER A 107 -4.13 -9.91 -4.66
C SER A 107 -4.00 -9.63 -6.16
N PHE A 108 -3.19 -10.43 -6.88
CA PHE A 108 -2.86 -10.26 -8.30
C PHE A 108 -3.50 -11.29 -9.23
N CYS A 109 -4.34 -12.18 -8.69
CA CYS A 109 -4.91 -13.31 -9.43
C CYS A 109 -6.44 -13.20 -9.60
N GLN A 110 -6.99 -11.99 -9.55
CA GLN A 110 -8.42 -11.75 -9.73
C GLN A 110 -8.83 -12.18 -11.14
N SER A 111 -9.48 -13.35 -11.20
CA SER A 111 -9.71 -14.14 -12.41
C SER A 111 -10.75 -13.52 -13.34
N ARG A 112 -10.56 -13.75 -14.65
CA ARG A 112 -11.54 -13.53 -15.74
C ARG A 112 -12.68 -14.56 -15.75
N ASP A 113 -12.61 -15.61 -14.93
CA ASP A 113 -13.66 -16.61 -14.73
C ASP A 113 -13.89 -16.84 -13.21
N PRO A 114 -15.04 -16.39 -12.66
CA PRO A 114 -15.33 -16.40 -11.22
C PRO A 114 -15.64 -17.78 -10.64
N VAL A 115 -15.78 -18.84 -11.45
CA VAL A 115 -16.38 -20.11 -10.98
C VAL A 115 -15.35 -21.21 -10.65
N LYS A 116 -14.20 -21.27 -11.31
CA LYS A 116 -13.29 -22.43 -11.18
C LYS A 116 -12.04 -22.23 -10.32
N ASP A 117 -11.55 -21.01 -10.14
CA ASP A 117 -10.25 -20.75 -9.49
C ASP A 117 -10.27 -19.51 -8.56
N TYR A 118 -11.45 -19.11 -8.08
CA TYR A 118 -11.57 -17.97 -7.17
C TYR A 118 -11.13 -18.35 -5.75
N VAL A 119 -10.17 -17.61 -5.20
CA VAL A 119 -9.75 -17.72 -3.79
C VAL A 119 -10.30 -16.50 -3.04
N PRO A 120 -11.24 -16.69 -2.10
CA PRO A 120 -11.80 -15.58 -1.33
C PRO A 120 -10.73 -14.81 -0.55
N ARG A 121 -10.93 -13.50 -0.39
CA ARG A 121 -10.05 -12.67 0.46
C ARG A 121 -10.00 -13.14 1.91
N THR A 122 -11.08 -13.72 2.41
CA THR A 122 -11.13 -14.33 3.74
C THR A 122 -10.13 -15.48 3.89
N THR A 123 -9.83 -16.22 2.82
CA THR A 123 -8.77 -17.23 2.80
C THR A 123 -7.38 -16.61 2.92
N SER A 124 -7.12 -15.50 2.21
CA SER A 124 -5.86 -14.76 2.35
C SER A 124 -5.70 -14.17 3.77
N ALA A 125 -6.77 -13.61 4.34
CA ALA A 125 -6.79 -13.13 5.72
C ALA A 125 -6.49 -14.27 6.71
N GLN A 126 -7.05 -15.47 6.49
CA GLN A 126 -6.76 -16.65 7.29
C GLN A 126 -5.29 -17.06 7.21
N TRP A 127 -4.67 -17.07 6.03
CA TRP A 127 -3.24 -17.37 5.87
C TRP A 127 -2.36 -16.35 6.62
N ILE A 128 -2.70 -15.06 6.53
CA ILE A 128 -2.00 -13.99 7.26
C ILE A 128 -2.15 -14.18 8.77
N PHE A 129 -3.36 -14.48 9.25
CA PHE A 129 -3.64 -14.72 10.66
C PHE A 129 -2.86 -15.93 11.21
N THR A 130 -2.86 -17.05 10.48
CA THR A 130 -2.09 -18.26 10.82
C THR A 130 -0.60 -17.92 10.93
N ALA A 131 -0.05 -17.22 9.94
CA ALA A 131 1.36 -16.81 9.92
C ALA A 131 1.71 -15.86 11.07
N GLN A 132 0.87 -14.86 11.34
CA GLN A 132 1.06 -13.92 12.44
C GLN A 132 1.04 -14.61 13.80
N THR A 133 0.10 -15.53 14.02
CA THR A 133 0.00 -16.32 15.25
C THR A 133 1.28 -17.15 15.45
N TRP A 134 1.73 -17.83 14.40
CA TRP A 134 2.96 -18.62 14.44
C TRP A 134 4.21 -17.77 14.68
N LEU A 135 4.31 -16.59 14.07
CA LEU A 135 5.43 -15.65 14.26
C LEU A 135 5.43 -14.99 15.64
N SER A 136 4.27 -14.88 16.29
CA SER A 136 4.12 -14.26 17.62
C SER A 136 4.32 -15.24 18.78
N SER A 137 4.50 -16.54 18.51
CA SER A 137 4.76 -17.52 19.57
C SER A 137 6.10 -17.24 20.28
N PRO A 138 6.25 -17.64 21.56
CA PRO A 138 7.40 -17.26 22.38
C PRO A 138 8.75 -17.40 21.66
N PHE A 139 9.58 -16.36 21.76
CA PHE A 139 10.86 -16.26 21.08
C PHE A 139 11.84 -17.34 21.58
N GLU A 140 12.10 -18.33 20.73
CA GLU A 140 13.25 -19.22 20.89
C GLU A 140 14.45 -18.69 20.11
N LYS A 141 15.67 -18.80 20.66
CA LYS A 141 16.91 -18.40 19.96
C LYS A 141 17.07 -19.11 18.61
N SER A 142 16.52 -20.31 18.46
CA SER A 142 16.48 -21.10 17.21
C SER A 142 15.82 -20.35 16.05
N ARG A 143 14.93 -19.38 16.33
CA ARG A 143 14.21 -18.58 15.34
C ARG A 143 14.96 -17.34 14.87
N LEU A 144 16.15 -17.06 15.41
CA LEU A 144 17.03 -15.97 14.94
C LEU A 144 17.82 -16.43 13.70
N ASN A 145 17.11 -16.62 12.59
CA ASN A 145 17.68 -17.05 11.31
C ASN A 145 17.08 -16.29 10.13
N ILE A 146 17.72 -16.38 8.96
CA ILE A 146 17.30 -15.67 7.74
C ILE A 146 15.86 -16.02 7.34
N ALA A 147 15.47 -17.29 7.45
CA ALA A 147 14.12 -17.75 7.08
C ALA A 147 13.03 -17.08 7.91
N ASN A 148 13.29 -16.80 9.20
CA ASN A 148 12.35 -16.07 10.04
C ASN A 148 12.27 -14.57 9.68
N LEU A 149 13.39 -13.95 9.27
CA LEU A 149 13.37 -12.57 8.74
C LEU A 149 12.61 -12.51 7.41
N GLN A 150 12.79 -13.49 6.52
CA GLN A 150 12.05 -13.63 5.27
C GLN A 150 10.55 -13.76 5.53
N ALA A 151 10.14 -14.64 6.46
CA ALA A 151 8.75 -14.79 6.87
C ALA A 151 8.15 -13.50 7.44
N GLN A 152 8.91 -12.74 8.24
CA GLN A 152 8.46 -11.44 8.73
C GLN A 152 8.32 -10.40 7.61
N CYS A 153 9.27 -10.31 6.67
CA CYS A 153 9.15 -9.44 5.49
C CYS A 153 7.90 -9.79 4.67
N LEU A 154 7.69 -11.08 4.39
CA LEU A 154 6.51 -11.58 3.69
C LEU A 154 5.21 -11.27 4.44
N LEU A 155 5.19 -11.35 5.78
CA LEU A 155 4.02 -11.01 6.58
C LEU A 155 3.65 -9.54 6.42
N LEU A 156 4.63 -8.64 6.46
CA LEU A 156 4.38 -7.21 6.29
C LEU A 156 3.89 -6.88 4.88
N LEU A 157 4.46 -7.51 3.85
CA LEU A 157 3.95 -7.37 2.48
C LEU A 157 2.54 -7.95 2.35
N ALA A 158 2.25 -9.12 2.90
CA ALA A 158 0.92 -9.73 2.81
C ALA A 158 -0.17 -8.86 3.46
N ARG A 159 0.15 -8.25 4.61
CA ARG A 159 -0.72 -7.25 5.25
C ARG A 159 -0.94 -6.03 4.36
N GLN A 160 0.12 -5.53 3.72
CA GLN A 160 0.02 -4.41 2.78
C GLN A 160 -0.82 -4.76 1.56
N THR A 161 -0.64 -5.91 0.92
CA THR A 161 -1.36 -6.25 -0.32
C THR A 161 -2.80 -6.67 -0.12
N ASN A 162 -3.17 -7.07 1.10
CA ASN A 162 -4.53 -7.49 1.45
C ASN A 162 -5.28 -6.47 2.32
N ALA A 163 -4.65 -5.34 2.65
CA ALA A 163 -5.19 -4.32 3.56
C ALA A 163 -5.62 -4.88 4.94
N VAL A 164 -4.88 -5.87 5.47
CA VAL A 164 -5.14 -6.49 6.77
C VAL A 164 -4.24 -5.84 7.82
N SER A 165 -4.81 -5.05 8.73
CA SER A 165 -4.09 -4.33 9.80
C SER A 165 -2.86 -3.58 9.27
N SER A 166 -3.01 -2.93 8.11
CA SER A 166 -1.92 -2.25 7.41
C SER A 166 -1.42 -1.00 8.16
N ASP A 167 -2.27 -0.41 8.99
CA ASP A 167 -1.97 0.68 9.92
C ASP A 167 -0.91 0.29 10.98
N LEU A 168 -0.83 -1.00 11.33
CA LEU A 168 0.13 -1.53 12.31
C LEU A 168 1.47 -1.97 11.69
N VAL A 169 1.66 -1.76 10.38
CA VAL A 169 2.88 -2.20 9.67
C VAL A 169 4.12 -1.48 10.20
N TRP A 170 4.05 -0.19 10.51
CA TRP A 170 5.22 0.57 11.02
C TRP A 170 5.73 0.03 12.36
N ILE A 171 4.83 -0.32 13.29
CA ILE A 171 5.19 -0.93 14.57
C ILE A 171 5.88 -2.28 14.34
N SER A 172 5.31 -3.10 13.47
CA SER A 172 5.84 -4.44 13.16
C SER A 172 7.18 -4.36 12.41
N ALA A 173 7.36 -3.37 11.53
CA ALA A 173 8.62 -3.07 10.85
C ALA A 173 9.72 -2.69 11.85
N GLY A 174 9.39 -2.03 12.96
CA GLY A 174 10.34 -1.77 14.03
C GLY A 174 10.83 -3.02 14.76
N THR A 175 9.95 -4.00 14.98
CA THR A 175 10.35 -5.31 15.52
C THR A 175 11.26 -6.06 14.55
N LEU A 176 10.91 -6.07 13.26
CA LEU A 176 11.73 -6.67 12.20
C LEU A 176 13.13 -6.03 12.14
N LEU A 177 13.20 -4.70 12.11
CA LEU A 177 14.47 -3.97 12.08
C LEU A 177 15.35 -4.31 13.27
N ARG A 178 14.82 -4.25 14.50
CA ARG A 178 15.60 -4.56 15.72
C ARG A 178 16.06 -6.01 15.74
N THR A 179 15.25 -6.94 15.24
CA THR A 179 15.63 -8.35 15.11
C THR A 179 16.81 -8.51 14.14
N ALA A 180 16.76 -7.84 12.99
CA ALA A 180 17.85 -7.88 12.01
C ALA A 180 19.12 -7.18 12.51
N LEU A 181 19.00 -6.06 13.23
CA LEU A 181 20.10 -5.39 13.91
C LEU A 181 20.77 -6.32 14.94
N HIS A 182 19.97 -6.99 15.77
CA HIS A 182 20.46 -7.97 16.74
C HIS A 182 21.22 -9.13 16.06
N MET A 183 20.79 -9.53 14.86
CA MET A 183 21.44 -10.55 14.04
C MET A 183 22.62 -10.01 13.19
N GLY A 184 22.98 -8.73 13.35
CA GLY A 184 24.13 -8.10 12.68
C GLY A 184 23.92 -7.78 11.19
N PHE A 185 22.70 -7.61 10.70
CA PHE A 185 22.44 -7.34 9.27
C PHE A 185 22.86 -5.94 8.80
N HIS A 186 23.04 -5.01 9.74
CA HIS A 186 23.59 -3.68 9.48
C HIS A 186 25.08 -3.69 9.15
N ILE A 187 25.79 -4.78 9.46
CA ILE A 187 27.22 -4.93 9.21
C ILE A 187 27.43 -5.60 7.86
N ASP A 188 28.26 -5.02 7.00
CA ASP A 188 28.54 -5.61 5.69
C ASP A 188 29.19 -7.01 5.83
N PRO A 189 28.72 -8.01 5.05
CA PRO A 189 29.29 -9.35 5.04
C PRO A 189 30.81 -9.43 4.82
N ARG A 190 31.46 -8.43 4.21
CA ARG A 190 32.93 -8.39 4.07
C ARG A 190 33.67 -8.44 5.41
N HIS A 191 33.00 -8.09 6.51
CA HIS A 191 33.53 -8.13 7.87
C HIS A 191 33.32 -9.47 8.58
N ILE A 192 32.60 -10.41 7.95
CA ILE A 192 32.28 -11.71 8.54
C ILE A 192 33.24 -12.75 7.95
N GLU A 193 34.15 -13.25 8.78
CA GLU A 193 35.10 -14.29 8.36
C GLU A 193 34.38 -15.59 7.97
N GLY A 194 34.77 -16.17 6.84
CA GLY A 194 34.27 -17.47 6.38
C GLY A 194 32.84 -17.49 5.83
N ILE A 195 32.18 -16.33 5.68
CA ILE A 195 30.85 -16.28 5.06
C ILE A 195 30.93 -16.69 3.59
N SER A 196 29.98 -17.53 3.15
CA SER A 196 29.88 -17.92 1.74
C SER A 196 29.41 -16.73 0.89
N PHE A 197 29.74 -16.73 -0.41
CA PHE A 197 29.22 -15.71 -1.33
C PHE A 197 27.68 -15.67 -1.32
N PHE A 198 27.06 -16.84 -1.35
CA PHE A 198 25.61 -17.01 -1.32
C PHE A 198 25.01 -16.33 -0.07
N ASP A 199 25.52 -16.65 1.12
CA ASP A 199 25.02 -16.09 2.38
C ASP A 199 25.26 -14.58 2.47
N ALA A 200 26.39 -14.10 1.98
CA ALA A 200 26.71 -12.68 1.92
C ALA A 200 25.69 -11.91 1.06
N GLN A 201 25.41 -12.41 -0.16
CA GLN A 201 24.42 -11.76 -1.04
C GLN A 201 23.00 -11.87 -0.49
N LEU A 202 22.63 -13.01 0.09
CA LEU A 202 21.32 -13.19 0.70
C LEU A 202 21.15 -12.22 1.88
N ARG A 203 22.16 -12.03 2.74
CA ARG A 203 22.12 -11.03 3.82
C ARG A 203 21.93 -9.61 3.29
N ARG A 204 22.68 -9.19 2.26
CA ARG A 204 22.53 -7.84 1.66
C ARG A 204 21.14 -7.62 1.05
N ARG A 205 20.56 -8.64 0.41
CA ARG A 205 19.19 -8.59 -0.13
C ARG A 205 18.17 -8.38 0.98
N ILE A 206 18.18 -9.24 1.99
CA ILE A 206 17.24 -9.14 3.12
C ILE A 206 17.39 -7.81 3.86
N TRP A 207 18.63 -7.35 4.10
CA TRP A 207 18.85 -6.04 4.71
C TRP A 207 18.25 -4.91 3.88
N SER A 208 18.45 -4.93 2.57
CA SER A 208 17.88 -3.94 1.65
C SER A 208 16.35 -3.96 1.64
N THR A 209 15.72 -5.14 1.68
CA THR A 209 14.27 -5.32 1.84
C THR A 209 13.78 -4.68 3.14
N ILE A 210 14.45 -4.96 4.26
CA ILE A 210 14.05 -4.45 5.58
C ILE A 210 14.11 -2.92 5.61
N LEU A 211 15.19 -2.34 5.09
CA LEU A 211 15.34 -0.90 4.98
C LEU A 211 14.23 -0.26 4.13
N GLU A 212 13.85 -0.89 3.02
CA GLU A 212 12.76 -0.43 2.17
C GLU A 212 11.41 -0.45 2.91
N ILE A 213 11.11 -1.54 3.61
CA ILE A 213 9.88 -1.65 4.42
C ILE A 213 9.85 -0.57 5.52
N VAL A 214 10.98 -0.31 6.18
CA VAL A 214 11.10 0.70 7.26
C VAL A 214 10.83 2.11 6.74
N VAL A 215 11.45 2.52 5.62
CA VAL A 215 11.27 3.88 5.10
C VAL A 215 9.86 4.10 4.55
N GLN A 216 9.27 3.10 3.88
CA GLN A 216 7.90 3.21 3.35
C GLN A 216 6.87 3.28 4.48
N SER A 217 6.99 2.39 5.47
CA SER A 217 6.06 2.37 6.60
C SER A 217 6.19 3.60 7.51
N SER A 218 7.39 4.19 7.61
CA SER A 218 7.60 5.48 8.29
C SER A 218 6.82 6.61 7.62
N LEU A 219 6.85 6.68 6.29
CA LEU A 219 6.06 7.66 5.55
C LEU A 219 4.55 7.39 5.67
N ASP A 220 4.13 6.13 5.60
CA ASP A 220 2.72 5.73 5.73
C ASP A 220 2.13 6.10 7.10
N ALA A 221 2.87 5.85 8.18
CA ALA A 221 2.40 6.07 9.55
C ALA A 221 2.61 7.50 10.07
N GLY A 222 3.34 8.35 9.33
CA GLY A 222 3.79 9.65 9.83
C GLY A 222 4.80 9.55 10.99
N GLY A 223 5.41 8.39 11.18
CA GLY A 223 6.37 8.13 12.26
C GLY A 223 7.81 8.38 11.80
N LEU A 224 8.70 8.83 12.70
CA LEU A 224 10.11 9.01 12.35
C LEU A 224 10.74 7.70 11.82
N PRO A 225 11.67 7.76 10.85
CA PRO A 225 12.44 6.60 10.44
C PRO A 225 13.14 5.96 11.64
N LEU A 226 13.11 4.63 11.71
CA LEU A 226 13.67 3.88 12.83
C LEU A 226 15.19 3.66 12.72
N ILE A 227 15.82 4.22 11.68
CA ILE A 227 17.24 4.06 11.37
C ILE A 227 17.75 5.29 10.60
N HIS A 228 18.97 5.72 10.91
CA HIS A 228 19.71 6.72 10.16
C HIS A 228 20.64 6.06 9.13
N TYR A 229 21.06 6.79 8.11
CA TYR A 229 21.98 6.28 7.10
C TYR A 229 23.33 5.83 7.70
N ASP A 230 23.80 6.53 8.73
CA ASP A 230 25.09 6.28 9.38
C ASP A 230 25.07 5.08 10.36
N ASP A 231 23.90 4.47 10.60
CA ASP A 231 23.75 3.36 11.55
C ASP A 231 24.18 1.99 10.98
N TYR A 232 24.54 1.92 9.68
CA TYR A 232 24.90 0.68 8.99
C TYR A 232 25.96 0.92 7.91
N ASP A 233 26.77 -0.10 7.63
CA ASP A 233 27.75 -0.09 6.54
C ASP A 233 27.50 -1.17 5.47
N CYS A 234 26.44 -1.97 5.65
CA CYS A 234 26.03 -3.01 4.72
C CYS A 234 25.67 -2.45 3.33
N GLU A 235 26.47 -2.83 2.35
CA GLU A 235 26.37 -2.37 0.95
C GLU A 235 25.13 -2.95 0.24
N PRO A 236 24.67 -2.33 -0.86
CA PRO A 236 23.65 -2.92 -1.72
C PRO A 236 24.06 -4.31 -2.26
N PRO A 237 23.09 -5.15 -2.63
CA PRO A 237 23.40 -6.41 -3.32
C PRO A 237 24.15 -6.16 -4.64
N LEU A 238 24.92 -7.14 -5.09
CA LEU A 238 25.54 -7.09 -6.41
C LEU A 238 24.49 -7.18 -7.51
N ASN A 239 24.75 -6.55 -8.67
CA ASN A 239 23.89 -6.63 -9.85
C ASN A 239 24.07 -7.99 -10.56
N ILE A 240 23.37 -9.01 -10.05
CA ILE A 240 23.39 -10.39 -10.53
C ILE A 240 21.98 -10.98 -10.58
N ASP A 241 21.80 -11.98 -11.43
CA ASP A 241 20.63 -12.86 -11.41
C ASP A 241 20.74 -13.89 -10.27
N ASP A 242 19.61 -14.45 -9.83
CA ASP A 242 19.59 -15.45 -8.74
C ASP A 242 20.44 -16.67 -9.06
N VAL A 243 20.37 -17.15 -10.29
CA VAL A 243 21.13 -18.33 -10.74
C VAL A 243 22.64 -18.16 -10.57
N GLN A 244 23.14 -16.92 -10.55
CA GLN A 244 24.56 -16.61 -10.38
C GLN A 244 24.99 -16.62 -8.91
N MET A 245 24.07 -16.71 -7.94
CA MET A 245 24.41 -16.79 -6.52
C MET A 245 25.07 -18.11 -6.13
N GLU A 246 24.83 -19.16 -6.93
CA GLU A 246 25.44 -20.48 -6.76
C GLU A 246 26.82 -20.59 -7.45
N ASP A 247 27.20 -19.58 -8.24
CA ASP A 247 28.48 -19.57 -8.95
C ASP A 247 29.65 -19.40 -7.97
N PRO A 248 30.73 -20.21 -8.10
CA PRO A 248 31.92 -20.05 -7.27
C PRO A 248 32.67 -18.72 -7.48
N ILE A 249 32.56 -18.14 -8.69
CA ILE A 249 33.19 -16.87 -9.08
C ILE A 249 32.18 -16.02 -9.87
N PRO A 250 31.23 -15.39 -9.18
CA PRO A 250 30.18 -14.61 -9.80
C PRO A 250 30.75 -13.29 -10.33
N LYS A 251 30.34 -12.90 -11.53
CA LYS A 251 30.65 -11.60 -12.12
C LYS A 251 29.41 -10.73 -12.08
N ALA A 252 29.48 -9.63 -11.32
CA ALA A 252 28.45 -8.59 -11.36
C ALA A 252 28.38 -8.01 -12.77
N LYS A 253 27.16 -7.85 -13.30
CA LYS A 253 26.93 -7.18 -14.57
C LYS A 253 27.04 -5.66 -14.40
N ALA A 254 27.20 -4.93 -15.51
CA ALA A 254 27.16 -3.48 -15.48
C ALA A 254 25.82 -2.99 -14.93
N LEU A 255 25.77 -1.80 -14.32
CA LEU A 255 24.53 -1.30 -13.71
C LEU A 255 23.43 -1.01 -14.74
N GLU A 256 23.82 -0.84 -16.00
CA GLU A 256 22.94 -0.66 -17.15
C GLU A 256 22.35 -1.98 -17.67
N ASP A 257 22.89 -3.12 -17.25
CA ASP A 257 22.39 -4.45 -17.58
C ASP A 257 21.35 -4.89 -16.55
N PHE A 258 20.12 -5.11 -17.01
CA PHE A 258 19.04 -5.54 -16.13
C PHE A 258 19.25 -6.96 -15.60
N THR A 259 19.10 -7.13 -14.28
CA THR A 259 19.15 -8.41 -13.57
C THR A 259 18.03 -8.48 -12.54
N ASP A 260 17.87 -9.65 -11.92
CA ASP A 260 16.89 -9.86 -10.86
C ASP A 260 17.06 -8.90 -9.66
N THR A 261 18.26 -8.31 -9.44
CA THR A 261 18.53 -7.40 -8.29
C THR A 261 18.51 -5.91 -8.65
N SER A 262 18.34 -5.54 -9.92
CA SER A 262 18.49 -4.15 -10.38
C SER A 262 17.49 -3.19 -9.72
N LEU A 263 16.24 -3.61 -9.46
CA LEU A 263 15.23 -2.78 -8.80
C LEU A 263 15.62 -2.47 -7.35
N GLN A 264 16.08 -3.48 -6.62
CA GLN A 264 16.50 -3.32 -5.23
C GLN A 264 17.72 -2.39 -5.14
N ILE A 265 18.66 -2.48 -6.09
CA ILE A 265 19.80 -1.57 -6.20
C ILE A 265 19.32 -0.13 -6.47
N ALA A 266 18.39 0.07 -7.41
CA ALA A 266 17.83 1.38 -7.71
C ALA A 266 17.14 2.02 -6.49
N LEU A 267 16.36 1.24 -5.73
CA LEU A 267 15.74 1.70 -4.48
C LEU A 267 16.79 2.01 -3.40
N ARG A 268 17.85 1.20 -3.27
CA ARG A 268 18.94 1.46 -2.31
C ARG A 268 19.68 2.75 -2.62
N ARG A 269 19.82 3.14 -3.89
CA ARG A 269 20.43 4.43 -4.29
C ARG A 269 19.64 5.63 -3.77
N SER A 270 18.30 5.59 -3.83
CA SER A 270 17.45 6.70 -3.37
C SER A 270 17.14 6.67 -1.87
N LEU A 271 17.42 5.56 -1.19
CA LEU A 271 17.08 5.36 0.22
C LEU A 271 17.60 6.48 1.15
N PRO A 272 18.87 6.93 1.09
CA PRO A 272 19.37 7.93 2.03
C PRO A 272 18.56 9.24 1.97
N ALA A 273 18.26 9.70 0.75
CA ALA A 273 17.43 10.88 0.53
C ALA A 273 15.99 10.66 1.02
N ARG A 274 15.41 9.47 0.79
CA ARG A 274 14.06 9.14 1.27
C ARG A 274 13.98 9.06 2.79
N LEU A 275 15.00 8.54 3.47
CA LEU A 275 15.09 8.56 4.94
C LEU A 275 15.15 9.99 5.49
N GLN A 276 15.97 10.85 4.89
CA GLN A 276 16.06 12.26 5.29
C GLN A 276 14.74 13.01 5.05
N ILE A 277 14.07 12.75 3.92
CA ILE A 277 12.74 13.34 3.65
C ILE A 277 11.71 12.83 4.66
N ALA A 278 11.66 11.53 4.95
CA ALA A 278 10.76 10.97 5.96
C ALA A 278 11.00 11.59 7.34
N GLN A 279 12.28 11.77 7.73
CA GLN A 279 12.62 12.47 8.95
C GLN A 279 12.15 13.93 8.92
N PHE A 280 12.36 14.64 7.81
CA PHE A 280 11.95 16.04 7.64
C PHE A 280 10.42 16.21 7.75
N VAL A 281 9.62 15.34 7.12
CA VAL A 281 8.16 15.47 7.11
C VAL A 281 7.51 14.97 8.41
N ASN A 282 8.14 14.02 9.12
CA ASN A 282 7.57 13.42 10.33
C ASN A 282 8.09 14.03 11.64
N ASP A 283 9.11 14.89 11.60
CA ASP A 283 9.59 15.61 12.79
C ASP A 283 8.73 16.83 13.11
N PHE A 284 7.73 16.62 13.97
CA PHE A 284 6.81 17.67 14.42
C PHE A 284 7.49 18.85 15.15
N ARG A 285 8.73 18.70 15.64
CA ARG A 285 9.41 19.77 16.40
C ARG A 285 10.26 20.68 15.52
N ARG A 286 10.72 20.17 14.38
CA ARG A 286 11.80 20.79 13.60
C ARG A 286 11.38 22.01 12.78
N GLY A 287 10.08 22.27 12.67
CA GLY A 287 9.55 23.31 11.81
C GLY A 287 9.77 22.99 10.32
N THR A 288 9.25 23.83 9.42
CA THR A 288 9.35 23.60 7.97
C THR A 288 10.32 24.59 7.33
N SER A 289 11.59 24.19 7.17
CA SER A 289 12.58 24.99 6.43
C SER A 289 12.38 24.79 4.93
N TYR A 290 12.06 25.88 4.21
CA TYR A 290 11.86 25.79 2.77
C TYR A 290 13.16 25.50 2.02
N ASP A 291 14.27 26.10 2.45
CA ASP A 291 15.58 25.86 1.85
C ASP A 291 16.02 24.39 1.99
N GLU A 292 15.76 23.77 3.15
CA GLU A 292 16.04 22.35 3.36
C GLU A 292 15.17 21.48 2.43
N ALA A 293 13.88 21.81 2.29
CA ALA A 293 13.01 21.10 1.37
C ALA A 293 13.49 21.20 -0.09
N LEU A 294 13.97 22.36 -0.53
CA LEU A 294 14.56 22.53 -1.86
C LEU A 294 15.84 21.72 -2.05
N GLN A 295 16.69 21.62 -1.02
CA GLN A 295 17.90 20.78 -1.05
C GLN A 295 17.56 19.29 -1.16
N LEU A 296 16.65 18.80 -0.32
CA LEU A 296 16.19 17.41 -0.33
C LEU A 296 15.53 17.05 -1.67
N ASN A 297 14.70 17.95 -2.22
CA ASN A 297 14.12 17.79 -3.55
C ASN A 297 15.20 17.66 -4.62
N LYS A 298 16.21 18.55 -4.62
CA LYS A 298 17.30 18.49 -5.59
C LYS A 298 18.04 17.14 -5.55
N ILE A 299 18.33 16.64 -4.35
CA ILE A 299 19.01 15.35 -4.17
C ILE A 299 18.15 14.21 -4.75
N LEU A 300 16.90 14.10 -4.31
CA LEU A 300 16.04 12.99 -4.75
C LEU A 300 15.68 13.07 -6.24
N ALA A 301 15.43 14.27 -6.77
CA ALA A 301 15.13 14.48 -8.19
C ALA A 301 16.31 14.10 -9.09
N ASN A 302 17.56 14.41 -8.68
CA ASN A 302 18.76 14.01 -9.42
C ASN A 302 18.90 12.47 -9.46
N ILE A 303 18.76 11.80 -8.31
CA ILE A 303 18.80 10.33 -8.24
C ILE A 303 17.69 9.73 -9.09
N TYR A 304 16.48 10.28 -9.04
CA TYR A 304 15.36 9.82 -9.85
C TYR A 304 15.63 9.97 -11.35
N HIS A 305 16.23 11.07 -11.79
CA HIS A 305 16.62 11.28 -13.18
C HIS A 305 17.71 10.28 -13.64
N GLU A 306 18.73 10.04 -12.81
CA GLU A 306 19.76 9.02 -13.09
C GLU A 306 19.13 7.62 -13.21
N CYS A 307 18.23 7.25 -12.30
CA CYS A 307 17.52 5.99 -12.37
C CYS A 307 16.60 5.93 -13.60
N SER A 308 15.94 7.02 -14.00
CA SER A 308 15.15 7.05 -15.24
C SER A 308 16.01 6.74 -16.47
N ALA A 309 17.25 7.24 -16.51
CA ALA A 309 18.22 6.88 -17.54
C ALA A 309 18.61 5.40 -17.49
N LEU A 310 18.79 4.82 -16.28
CA LEU A 310 19.00 3.37 -16.12
C LEU A 310 17.81 2.55 -16.62
N PHE A 311 16.58 2.92 -16.28
CA PHE A 311 15.37 2.26 -16.78
C PHE A 311 15.26 2.34 -18.31
N ALA A 312 15.72 3.43 -18.93
CA ALA A 312 15.82 3.53 -20.38
C ALA A 312 16.92 2.62 -20.96
N ALA A 313 18.05 2.47 -20.26
CA ALA A 313 19.13 1.56 -20.64
C ALA A 313 18.70 0.09 -20.54
N PHE A 314 17.97 -0.29 -19.48
CA PHE A 314 17.47 -1.66 -19.27
C PHE A 314 16.60 -2.18 -20.42
N LYS A 315 15.95 -1.29 -21.19
CA LYS A 315 15.19 -1.68 -22.38
C LYS A 315 16.06 -2.27 -23.50
N LYS A 316 17.39 -2.10 -23.44
CA LYS A 316 18.36 -2.64 -24.39
C LYS A 316 19.00 -3.94 -23.91
N SER A 317 18.79 -4.31 -22.65
CA SER A 317 19.28 -5.56 -22.08
C SER A 317 18.46 -6.75 -22.57
N GLU A 318 18.98 -7.97 -22.38
CA GLU A 318 18.29 -9.22 -22.75
C GLU A 318 16.98 -9.40 -21.96
N LYS A 319 17.02 -9.16 -20.65
CA LYS A 319 15.84 -8.99 -19.79
C LYS A 319 15.52 -7.51 -19.67
N CYS A 320 14.25 -7.15 -19.49
CA CYS A 320 13.85 -5.76 -19.23
C CYS A 320 12.87 -5.68 -18.05
N PRO A 321 12.73 -4.49 -17.41
CA PRO A 321 11.81 -4.31 -16.31
C PRO A 321 10.38 -4.44 -16.81
N THR A 322 9.54 -5.13 -16.04
CA THR A 322 8.10 -5.15 -16.28
C THR A 322 7.48 -3.77 -16.00
N LEU A 323 6.27 -3.56 -16.51
CA LEU A 323 5.53 -2.33 -16.21
C LEU A 323 5.18 -2.24 -14.72
N PHE A 324 4.84 -3.37 -14.08
CA PHE A 324 4.71 -3.47 -12.63
C PHE A 324 5.97 -2.96 -11.89
N GLN A 325 7.16 -3.45 -12.25
CA GLN A 325 8.42 -3.03 -11.61
C GLN A 325 8.67 -1.53 -11.78
N SER A 326 8.40 -0.98 -12.96
CA SER A 326 8.55 0.45 -13.24
C SER A 326 7.57 1.29 -12.43
N ASN A 327 6.29 0.93 -12.42
CA ASN A 327 5.25 1.64 -11.67
C ASN A 327 5.50 1.60 -10.16
N ILE A 328 5.95 0.46 -9.63
CA ILE A 328 6.28 0.32 -8.20
C ILE A 328 7.48 1.19 -7.82
N TYR A 329 8.55 1.17 -8.62
CA TYR A 329 9.71 2.03 -8.37
C TYR A 329 9.32 3.51 -8.37
N ASP A 330 8.54 3.94 -9.37
CA ASP A 330 8.04 5.31 -9.49
C ASP A 330 7.18 5.68 -8.28
N PHE A 331 6.21 4.85 -7.92
CA PHE A 331 5.36 5.08 -6.76
C PHE A 331 6.17 5.20 -5.45
N MET A 332 7.07 4.25 -5.19
CA MET A 332 7.89 4.18 -3.98
C MET A 332 8.86 5.35 -3.84
N THR A 333 9.23 6.00 -4.95
CA THR A 333 10.18 7.12 -4.95
C THR A 333 9.46 8.47 -5.01
N GLN A 334 8.52 8.65 -5.94
CA GLN A 334 7.84 9.93 -6.21
C GLN A 334 6.98 10.38 -5.03
N ARG A 335 6.38 9.45 -4.27
CA ARG A 335 5.55 9.81 -3.11
C ARG A 335 6.31 10.60 -2.03
N PHE A 336 7.63 10.45 -1.94
CA PHE A 336 8.46 11.24 -1.02
C PHE A 336 8.57 12.70 -1.48
N LEU A 337 8.66 12.96 -2.80
CA LEU A 337 8.62 14.32 -3.35
C LEU A 337 7.25 14.97 -3.13
N LEU A 338 6.17 14.20 -3.28
CA LEU A 338 4.82 14.68 -3.01
C LEU A 338 4.69 15.13 -1.55
N ALA A 339 5.07 14.25 -0.60
CA ALA A 339 5.02 14.55 0.83
C ALA A 339 5.90 15.74 1.23
N LEU A 340 7.11 15.85 0.63
CA LEU A 340 8.03 16.96 0.89
C LEU A 340 7.44 18.32 0.52
N HIS A 341 6.70 18.39 -0.59
CA HIS A 341 6.18 19.64 -1.12
C HIS A 341 4.73 19.95 -0.72
N ASP A 342 3.98 19.01 -0.14
CA ASP A 342 2.56 19.15 0.16
C ASP A 342 2.24 20.43 0.97
N SER A 343 2.87 20.58 2.14
CA SER A 343 2.63 21.74 3.02
C SER A 343 3.01 23.08 2.37
N PHE A 344 4.07 23.11 1.55
CA PHE A 344 4.51 24.31 0.85
C PHE A 344 3.63 24.64 -0.35
N SER A 345 3.10 23.64 -1.05
CA SER A 345 2.12 23.79 -2.13
C SER A 345 0.81 24.39 -1.61
N ILE A 346 0.35 23.97 -0.42
CA ILE A 346 -0.82 24.57 0.22
C ILE A 346 -0.54 26.04 0.58
N LYS A 347 0.63 26.34 1.16
CA LYS A 347 1.05 27.70 1.56
C LYS A 347 1.32 28.62 0.36
N SER A 348 1.58 28.10 -0.84
CA SER A 348 1.87 28.93 -2.02
C SER A 348 0.69 29.81 -2.46
N LYS A 349 -0.54 29.44 -2.05
CA LYS A 349 -1.77 30.21 -2.31
C LYS A 349 -1.76 31.58 -1.63
N THR A 350 -1.09 31.68 -0.49
CA THR A 350 -0.97 32.95 0.27
C THR A 350 0.43 33.55 0.14
N ASN A 351 1.45 32.73 -0.15
CA ASN A 351 2.82 33.17 -0.32
C ASN A 351 3.40 32.76 -1.70
N PRO A 352 3.47 33.68 -2.67
CA PRO A 352 3.97 33.40 -4.02
C PRO A 352 5.41 32.88 -4.08
N THR A 353 6.25 33.14 -3.07
CA THR A 353 7.65 32.65 -3.04
C THR A 353 7.76 31.13 -2.99
N LEU A 354 6.68 30.44 -2.59
CA LEU A 354 6.61 28.98 -2.49
C LEU A 354 6.05 28.30 -3.76
N TYR A 355 5.80 29.05 -4.83
CA TYR A 355 5.16 28.55 -6.06
C TYR A 355 5.93 27.39 -6.71
N TYR A 356 7.26 27.34 -6.56
CA TYR A 356 8.04 26.20 -7.05
C TYR A 356 7.57 24.87 -6.45
N SER A 357 7.19 24.82 -5.17
CA SER A 357 6.64 23.60 -4.56
C SER A 357 5.31 23.19 -5.17
N HIS A 358 4.46 24.15 -5.51
CA HIS A 358 3.20 23.86 -6.19
C HIS A 358 3.43 23.21 -7.55
N LYS A 359 4.37 23.76 -8.34
CA LYS A 359 4.77 23.17 -9.63
C LYS A 359 5.29 21.74 -9.48
N ILE A 360 6.22 21.50 -8.54
CA ILE A 360 6.79 20.16 -8.32
C ILE A 360 5.72 19.18 -7.82
N ALA A 361 4.85 19.60 -6.91
CA ALA A 361 3.74 18.79 -6.42
C ALA A 361 2.79 18.40 -7.56
N LEU A 362 2.46 19.33 -8.45
CA LEU A 362 1.60 19.06 -9.62
C LEU A 362 2.24 18.06 -10.59
N GLU A 363 3.51 18.26 -10.96
CA GLU A 363 4.22 17.32 -11.84
C GLU A 363 4.33 15.92 -11.21
N THR A 364 4.58 15.85 -9.90
CA THR A 364 4.67 14.60 -9.16
C THR A 364 3.31 13.90 -9.08
N ALA A 365 2.24 14.66 -8.81
CA ALA A 365 0.86 14.16 -8.79
C ALA A 365 0.45 13.56 -10.15
N MET A 366 0.83 14.21 -11.26
CA MET A 366 0.59 13.69 -12.61
C MET A 366 1.33 12.37 -12.85
N ARG A 367 2.57 12.21 -12.37
CA ARG A 367 3.31 10.94 -12.47
C ARG A 367 2.65 9.84 -11.65
N ILE A 368 2.22 10.14 -10.42
CA ILE A 368 1.53 9.18 -9.54
C ILE A 368 0.20 8.70 -10.15
N LEU A 369 -0.52 9.60 -10.82
CA LEU A 369 -1.80 9.29 -11.47
C LEU A 369 -1.69 8.85 -12.93
N ALA A 370 -0.48 8.84 -13.51
CA ALA A 370 -0.25 8.38 -14.87
C ALA A 370 -0.84 6.98 -15.15
N PRO A 371 -0.82 6.00 -14.21
CA PRO A 371 -1.45 4.69 -14.43
C PRO A 371 -2.98 4.72 -14.62
N PHE A 372 -3.66 5.80 -14.21
CA PHE A 372 -5.09 6.02 -14.46
C PHE A 372 -5.35 6.66 -15.83
N SER A 373 -4.31 7.17 -16.51
CA SER A 373 -4.46 7.76 -17.84
C SER A 373 -4.82 6.69 -18.89
N THR A 374 -5.79 7.02 -19.74
CA THR A 374 -6.14 6.18 -20.90
C THR A 374 -5.06 6.17 -21.99
N SER A 375 -4.08 7.08 -21.92
CA SER A 375 -2.98 7.17 -22.89
C SER A 375 -1.83 6.18 -22.63
N ILE A 376 -1.81 5.52 -21.48
CA ILE A 376 -0.73 4.61 -21.06
C ILE A 376 -1.29 3.19 -20.97
N PRO A 377 -0.57 2.17 -21.47
CA PRO A 377 -0.99 0.78 -21.30
C PRO A 377 -1.22 0.44 -19.82
N ARG A 378 -2.39 -0.13 -19.50
CA ARG A 378 -2.70 -0.54 -18.12
C ARG A 378 -1.95 -1.82 -17.78
N ASP A 379 -1.19 -1.79 -16.70
CA ASP A 379 -0.61 -2.98 -16.10
C ASP A 379 -1.65 -3.66 -15.20
N PRO A 380 -2.03 -4.93 -15.46
CA PRO A 380 -3.09 -5.59 -14.70
C PRO A 380 -2.70 -5.79 -13.23
N ASP A 381 -1.43 -5.99 -12.92
CA ASP A 381 -0.97 -6.25 -11.55
C ASP A 381 -0.96 -4.99 -10.71
N TYR A 382 -0.42 -3.91 -11.28
CA TYR A 382 -0.43 -2.61 -10.65
C TYR A 382 -1.86 -2.09 -10.49
N THR A 383 -2.74 -2.35 -11.47
CA THR A 383 -4.18 -2.06 -11.32
C THR A 383 -4.79 -2.85 -10.17
N ALA A 384 -4.50 -4.16 -10.07
CA ALA A 384 -4.99 -4.98 -8.96
C ALA A 384 -4.48 -4.46 -7.60
N LEU A 385 -3.24 -3.97 -7.52
CA LEU A 385 -2.70 -3.34 -6.32
C LEU A 385 -3.40 -2.01 -5.98
N LEU A 386 -3.67 -1.18 -6.98
CA LEU A 386 -4.47 0.05 -6.81
C LEU A 386 -5.91 -0.25 -6.41
N LEU A 387 -6.43 -1.45 -6.67
CA LEU A 387 -7.78 -1.87 -6.27
C LEU A 387 -7.83 -2.49 -4.86
N THR A 388 -6.74 -3.14 -4.42
CA THR A 388 -6.80 -4.06 -3.27
C THR A 388 -5.72 -3.89 -2.23
N GLY A 389 -4.64 -3.18 -2.58
CA GLY A 389 -3.52 -2.90 -1.70
C GLY A 389 -3.88 -1.93 -0.57
N SER A 390 -2.90 -1.72 0.31
CA SER A 390 -2.97 -0.93 1.53
C SER A 390 -3.50 0.49 1.29
N PRO A 391 -3.93 1.17 2.38
CA PRO A 391 -4.32 2.57 2.36
C PRO A 391 -3.35 3.48 1.60
N SER A 392 -2.04 3.23 1.63
CA SER A 392 -1.07 4.02 0.86
C SER A 392 -1.31 4.02 -0.66
N PHE A 393 -1.77 2.92 -1.26
CA PHE A 393 -2.14 2.83 -2.68
C PHE A 393 -3.48 3.50 -3.00
N ARG A 394 -4.20 3.97 -1.98
CA ARG A 394 -5.44 4.75 -2.07
C ARG A 394 -5.17 6.22 -1.77
N ASP A 395 -4.49 6.50 -0.66
CA ASP A 395 -4.31 7.83 -0.08
C ASP A 395 -3.30 8.66 -0.87
N VAL A 396 -2.20 8.08 -1.34
CA VAL A 396 -1.21 8.81 -2.15
C VAL A 396 -1.80 9.22 -3.51
N PRO A 397 -2.47 8.34 -4.28
CA PRO A 397 -3.20 8.76 -5.48
C PRO A 397 -4.31 9.78 -5.18
N ALA A 398 -5.00 9.68 -4.05
CA ALA A 398 -6.02 10.66 -3.68
C ALA A 398 -5.44 12.05 -3.39
N GLN A 399 -4.29 12.12 -2.71
CA GLN A 399 -3.55 13.36 -2.50
C GLN A 399 -3.11 13.96 -3.84
N ALA A 400 -2.59 13.13 -4.75
CA ALA A 400 -2.27 13.55 -6.12
C ALA A 400 -3.51 14.09 -6.86
N ALA A 401 -4.66 13.42 -6.76
CA ALA A 401 -5.90 13.85 -7.40
C ALA A 401 -6.39 15.18 -6.82
N ALA A 402 -6.25 15.38 -5.51
CA ALA A 402 -6.58 16.65 -4.85
C ALA A 402 -5.71 17.81 -5.36
N ILE A 403 -4.41 17.58 -5.58
CA ILE A 403 -3.49 18.60 -6.11
C ILE A 403 -3.87 18.97 -7.55
N ILE A 404 -4.14 18.00 -8.42
CA ILE A 404 -4.57 18.26 -9.80
C ILE A 404 -5.93 18.99 -9.80
N ALA A 405 -6.88 18.56 -8.97
CA ALA A 405 -8.18 19.20 -8.87
C ALA A 405 -8.08 20.66 -8.40
N ASP A 406 -7.19 20.93 -7.45
CA ASP A 406 -6.95 22.28 -6.94
C ASP A 406 -6.33 23.20 -7.99
N ASP A 407 -5.37 22.70 -8.77
CA ASP A 407 -4.79 23.42 -9.90
C ASP A 407 -5.85 23.74 -10.98
N ILE A 408 -6.70 22.77 -11.34
CA ILE A 408 -7.83 22.99 -12.27
C ILE A 408 -8.76 24.09 -11.75
N MET A 409 -9.14 24.03 -10.47
CA MET A 409 -9.97 25.07 -9.85
C MET A 409 -9.29 26.44 -9.84
N GLY A 410 -7.96 26.50 -9.70
CA GLY A 410 -7.17 27.72 -9.82
C GLY A 410 -7.29 28.33 -11.22
N ARG A 411 -7.05 27.52 -12.27
CA ARG A 411 -7.15 27.95 -13.68
C ARG A 411 -8.53 28.51 -14.03
N ILE A 412 -9.60 27.89 -13.54
CA ILE A 412 -10.98 28.38 -13.76
C ILE A 412 -11.23 29.75 -13.12
N ARG A 413 -10.63 30.03 -11.95
CA ARG A 413 -10.78 31.33 -11.26
C ARG A 413 -10.02 32.45 -11.97
N GLU A 414 -8.83 32.14 -12.50
CA GLU A 414 -7.98 33.11 -13.20
C GLU A 414 -8.48 33.41 -14.61
N HIS A 415 -9.09 32.41 -15.27
CA HIS A 415 -9.67 32.54 -16.60
C HIS A 415 -11.16 32.18 -16.59
N PRO A 416 -12.05 33.07 -16.11
CA PRO A 416 -13.48 32.87 -16.27
C PRO A 416 -13.80 32.77 -17.77
N VAL A 417 -14.68 31.81 -18.12
CA VAL A 417 -15.04 31.23 -19.43
C VAL A 417 -15.23 32.23 -20.61
N ASN A 418 -15.18 33.54 -20.39
CA ASN A 418 -15.44 34.61 -21.36
C ASN A 418 -14.22 35.46 -21.79
N THR A 419 -12.98 35.10 -21.45
CA THR A 419 -11.80 35.88 -21.90
C THR A 419 -11.02 35.15 -22.99
N SER A 420 -11.48 35.30 -24.24
CA SER A 420 -10.73 34.93 -25.44
C SER A 420 -9.55 35.88 -25.65
N GLY A 421 -8.51 35.79 -24.83
CA GLY A 421 -7.34 36.64 -24.99
C GLY A 421 -6.29 36.48 -23.89
N SER A 422 -5.08 36.11 -24.33
CA SER A 422 -3.82 36.10 -23.58
C SER A 422 -3.44 34.80 -22.86
N VAL A 423 -2.97 33.84 -23.65
CA VAL A 423 -2.09 32.75 -23.19
C VAL A 423 -0.74 33.37 -22.83
N LEU A 424 -0.53 33.73 -21.56
CA LEU A 424 0.80 34.10 -21.05
C LEU A 424 1.37 32.93 -20.24
N TYR A 425 2.34 32.25 -20.87
CA TYR A 425 3.48 31.57 -20.27
C TYR A 425 3.28 30.69 -19.04
N THR A 426 2.81 29.46 -19.26
CA THR A 426 3.41 28.26 -18.66
C THR A 426 3.11 27.08 -19.57
N SER A 427 4.14 26.33 -19.98
CA SER A 427 3.96 25.03 -20.64
C SER A 427 3.40 24.07 -19.59
N TYR A 428 2.08 24.06 -19.40
CA TYR A 428 1.44 23.07 -18.54
C TYR A 428 1.64 21.67 -19.15
N PRO A 429 1.96 20.64 -18.33
CA PRO A 429 2.26 19.31 -18.87
C PRO A 429 1.06 18.64 -19.54
N LEU A 430 -0.16 19.01 -19.14
CA LEU A 430 -1.42 18.43 -19.61
C LEU A 430 -2.46 19.51 -19.89
N SER A 431 -3.34 19.25 -20.87
CA SER A 431 -4.50 20.09 -21.13
C SER A 431 -5.47 20.05 -19.93
N HIS A 432 -6.34 21.06 -19.85
CA HIS A 432 -7.41 21.10 -18.85
C HIS A 432 -8.29 19.83 -18.90
N GLU A 433 -8.65 19.41 -20.11
CA GLU A 433 -9.47 18.22 -20.35
C GLU A 433 -8.76 16.92 -19.95
N ASP A 434 -7.47 16.78 -20.28
CA ASP A 434 -6.70 15.59 -19.88
C ASP A 434 -6.56 15.47 -18.36
N SER A 435 -6.35 16.61 -17.68
CA SER A 435 -6.24 16.65 -16.22
C SER A 435 -7.56 16.25 -15.56
N LYS A 436 -8.69 16.71 -16.10
CA LYS A 436 -10.03 16.33 -15.63
C LYS A 436 -10.32 14.85 -15.86
N ARG A 437 -10.00 14.31 -17.05
CA ARG A 437 -10.18 12.90 -17.39
C ARG A 437 -9.40 11.96 -16.46
N ILE A 438 -8.18 12.34 -16.07
CA ILE A 438 -7.40 11.56 -15.09
C ILE A 438 -8.12 11.48 -13.73
N ILE A 439 -8.74 12.58 -13.28
CA ILE A 439 -9.53 12.60 -12.04
C ILE A 439 -10.77 11.70 -12.17
N GLU A 440 -11.45 11.71 -13.30
CA GLU A 440 -12.62 10.85 -13.57
C GLU A 440 -12.28 9.36 -13.52
N GLU A 441 -11.17 8.95 -14.15
CA GLU A 441 -10.66 7.58 -14.11
C GLU A 441 -10.24 7.17 -12.69
N PHE A 442 -9.60 8.08 -11.95
CA PHE A 442 -9.26 7.86 -10.55
C PHE A 442 -10.51 7.65 -9.67
N ILE A 443 -11.54 8.47 -9.83
CA ILE A 443 -12.82 8.35 -9.10
C ILE A 443 -13.50 7.01 -9.41
N SER A 444 -13.47 6.58 -10.68
CA SER A 444 -13.98 5.28 -11.10
C SER A 444 -13.21 4.13 -10.43
N GLY A 445 -11.88 4.26 -10.31
CA GLY A 445 -11.05 3.33 -9.55
C GLY A 445 -11.40 3.29 -8.06
N MET A 446 -11.70 4.43 -7.45
CA MET A 446 -12.12 4.51 -6.03
C MET A 446 -13.46 3.81 -5.78
N LEU A 447 -14.42 3.91 -6.70
CA LEU A 447 -15.65 3.13 -6.63
C LEU A 447 -15.35 1.63 -6.75
N ALA A 448 -14.53 1.24 -7.72
CA ALA A 448 -14.13 -0.15 -7.92
C ALA A 448 -13.39 -0.74 -6.69
N ARG A 449 -12.64 0.06 -5.92
CA ARG A 449 -12.07 -0.35 -4.62
C ARG A 449 -13.16 -0.72 -3.62
N ILE A 450 -14.20 0.13 -3.49
CA ILE A 450 -15.34 -0.13 -2.60
C ILE A 450 -16.06 -1.39 -3.04
N GLU A 451 -16.34 -1.56 -4.33
CA GLU A 451 -16.96 -2.80 -4.86
C GLU A 451 -16.12 -4.04 -4.56
N SER A 452 -14.79 -3.90 -4.61
CA SER A 452 -13.84 -5.00 -4.43
C SER A 452 -13.62 -5.43 -2.97
N GLY A 453 -14.05 -4.67 -1.98
CA GLY A 453 -13.88 -5.04 -0.56
C GLY A 453 -13.55 -3.88 0.38
N GLU A 454 -13.15 -2.72 -0.14
CA GLU A 454 -12.86 -1.55 0.70
C GLU A 454 -14.11 -1.14 1.47
N THR A 455 -13.93 -0.83 2.75
CA THR A 455 -15.01 -0.38 3.65
C THR A 455 -14.94 1.11 3.92
N ASN A 456 -13.77 1.72 3.70
CA ASN A 456 -13.59 3.15 3.83
C ASN A 456 -14.11 3.88 2.57
N ILE A 457 -15.22 4.60 2.73
CA ILE A 457 -15.91 5.30 1.65
C ILE A 457 -15.36 6.72 1.40
N ASN A 458 -14.55 7.25 2.32
CA ASN A 458 -14.16 8.67 2.33
C ASN A 458 -13.39 9.06 1.08
N GLY A 459 -12.60 8.15 0.53
CA GLY A 459 -11.85 8.44 -0.68
C GLY A 459 -12.70 8.66 -1.90
N TYR A 460 -13.70 7.81 -2.09
CA TYR A 460 -14.64 7.96 -3.20
C TYR A 460 -15.47 9.23 -2.99
N LEU A 461 -15.96 9.46 -1.77
CA LEU A 461 -16.75 10.63 -1.42
C LEU A 461 -16.00 11.95 -1.66
N VAL A 462 -14.78 12.09 -1.14
CA VAL A 462 -13.97 13.30 -1.29
C VAL A 462 -13.59 13.54 -2.75
N SER A 463 -13.19 12.48 -3.46
CA SER A 463 -12.77 12.58 -4.87
C SER A 463 -13.92 12.95 -5.78
N ALA A 464 -15.10 12.34 -5.60
CA ALA A 464 -16.31 12.71 -6.32
C ALA A 464 -16.71 14.17 -6.08
N CYS A 465 -16.53 14.68 -4.85
CA CYS A 465 -16.79 16.08 -4.54
C CYS A 465 -15.79 17.04 -5.19
N PHE A 466 -14.53 16.63 -5.45
CA PHE A 466 -13.60 17.45 -6.22
C PHE A 466 -14.09 17.65 -7.66
N LEU A 467 -14.46 16.56 -8.34
CA LEU A 467 -14.97 16.63 -9.71
C LEU A 467 -16.27 17.43 -9.80
N ALA A 468 -17.22 17.18 -8.90
CA ALA A 468 -18.49 17.91 -8.86
C ALA A 468 -18.30 19.42 -8.67
N ARG A 469 -17.28 19.82 -7.90
CA ARG A 469 -16.93 21.23 -7.74
C ARG A 469 -16.33 21.83 -9.01
N ILE A 470 -15.45 21.10 -9.70
CA ILE A 470 -14.88 21.52 -10.98
C ILE A 470 -16.01 21.73 -12.00
N ASP A 471 -16.90 20.75 -12.16
CA ASP A 471 -18.06 20.83 -13.07
C ASP A 471 -18.98 22.01 -12.75
N ALA A 472 -19.27 22.25 -11.47
CA ALA A 472 -20.10 23.37 -11.05
C ALA A 472 -19.44 24.71 -11.40
N MET A 473 -18.13 24.84 -11.19
CA MET A 473 -17.37 26.05 -11.51
C MET A 473 -17.33 26.32 -13.01
N GLU A 474 -17.10 25.29 -13.84
CA GLU A 474 -17.12 25.41 -15.32
C GLU A 474 -18.49 25.83 -15.85
N ARG A 475 -19.57 25.33 -15.25
CA ARG A 475 -20.96 25.61 -15.67
C ARG A 475 -21.57 26.84 -15.00
N GLY A 476 -20.83 27.51 -14.11
CA GLY A 476 -21.35 28.63 -13.31
C GLY A 476 -22.52 28.27 -12.39
N GLN A 477 -22.62 27.01 -11.96
CA GLN A 477 -23.68 26.52 -11.08
C GLN A 477 -23.36 26.78 -9.60
N PRO A 478 -24.38 26.86 -8.72
CA PRO A 478 -24.16 26.96 -7.28
C PRO A 478 -23.40 25.74 -6.74
N VAL A 479 -22.12 25.92 -6.42
CA VAL A 479 -21.22 24.85 -5.95
C VAL A 479 -21.80 24.12 -4.76
N ASP A 480 -22.42 24.83 -3.82
CA ASP A 480 -22.99 24.22 -2.62
C ASP A 480 -24.16 23.28 -2.94
N GLU A 481 -25.06 23.62 -3.84
CA GLU A 481 -26.18 22.72 -4.20
C GLU A 481 -25.69 21.45 -4.91
N VAL A 482 -24.74 21.61 -5.84
CA VAL A 482 -24.15 20.49 -6.58
C VAL A 482 -23.43 19.54 -5.61
N LEU A 483 -22.61 20.08 -4.70
CA LEU A 483 -21.90 19.26 -3.72
C LEU A 483 -22.84 18.47 -2.80
N SER A 484 -23.96 19.06 -2.34
CA SER A 484 -24.91 18.34 -1.48
C SER A 484 -25.55 17.16 -2.23
N ARG A 485 -25.92 17.36 -3.50
CA ARG A 485 -26.49 16.32 -4.36
C ARG A 485 -25.51 15.19 -4.63
N THR A 486 -24.25 15.52 -4.91
CA THR A 486 -23.18 14.54 -5.11
C THR A 486 -22.93 13.72 -3.85
N MET A 487 -22.86 14.35 -2.68
CA MET A 487 -22.68 13.65 -1.41
C MET A 487 -23.79 12.63 -1.16
N LEU A 488 -25.06 13.02 -1.33
CA LEU A 488 -26.20 12.10 -1.19
C LEU A 488 -26.09 10.90 -2.14
N SER A 489 -25.88 11.15 -3.44
CA SER A 489 -25.76 10.09 -4.44
C SER A 489 -24.61 9.11 -4.17
N VAL A 490 -23.46 9.62 -3.74
CA VAL A 490 -22.30 8.79 -3.38
C VAL A 490 -22.60 7.95 -2.14
N LEU A 491 -23.18 8.55 -1.10
CA LEU A 491 -23.52 7.85 0.14
C LEU A 491 -24.58 6.76 -0.08
N GLU A 492 -25.59 7.01 -0.90
CA GLU A 492 -26.58 6.00 -1.30
C GLU A 492 -25.92 4.81 -2.01
N THR A 493 -25.05 5.10 -2.98
CA THR A 493 -24.30 4.08 -3.72
C THR A 493 -23.44 3.24 -2.78
N CYS A 494 -22.69 3.89 -1.87
CA CYS A 494 -21.84 3.21 -0.91
C CYS A 494 -22.65 2.37 0.10
N SER A 495 -23.75 2.91 0.61
CA SER A 495 -24.63 2.20 1.55
C SER A 495 -25.15 0.92 0.94
N LYS A 496 -25.58 0.97 -0.33
CA LYS A 496 -26.06 -0.22 -1.05
C LYS A 496 -24.97 -1.28 -1.21
N ILE A 497 -23.77 -0.88 -1.64
CA ILE A 497 -22.64 -1.82 -1.81
C ILE A 497 -22.27 -2.49 -0.48
N LEU A 498 -22.25 -1.72 0.61
CA LEU A 498 -21.93 -2.22 1.95
C LEU A 498 -23.03 -3.12 2.51
N GLU A 499 -24.31 -2.80 2.27
CA GLU A 499 -25.46 -3.66 2.61
C GLU A 499 -25.38 -5.01 1.90
N ASP A 500 -25.22 -5.00 0.57
CA ASP A 500 -25.12 -6.22 -0.23
C ASP A 500 -23.95 -7.11 0.25
N ARG A 501 -22.90 -6.54 0.84
CA ARG A 501 -21.78 -7.29 1.42
C ARG A 501 -22.13 -7.91 2.77
N VAL A 502 -22.74 -7.14 3.67
CA VAL A 502 -23.17 -7.62 4.99
C VAL A 502 -24.21 -8.74 4.84
N GLU A 503 -25.13 -8.60 3.88
CA GLU A 503 -26.13 -9.62 3.58
C GLU A 503 -25.52 -10.91 3.05
N ARG A 504 -24.57 -10.83 2.09
CA ARG A 504 -23.86 -12.00 1.56
C ARG A 504 -23.02 -12.75 2.58
N SER A 505 -22.55 -12.05 3.61
CA SER A 505 -21.69 -12.62 4.67
C SER A 505 -22.50 -13.12 5.87
N SER A 506 -23.80 -12.82 5.92
CA SER A 506 -24.68 -13.33 6.97
C SER A 506 -25.02 -14.80 6.69
N PRO A 507 -24.93 -15.71 7.69
CA PRO A 507 -25.32 -17.09 7.49
C PRO A 507 -26.79 -17.14 7.08
N SER A 508 -27.09 -17.73 5.92
CA SER A 508 -28.46 -17.94 5.46
C SER A 508 -29.24 -18.66 6.56
N THR A 509 -30.24 -17.98 7.15
CA THR A 509 -31.17 -18.59 8.11
C THR A 509 -31.77 -19.83 7.45
N PRO A 510 -31.55 -21.06 7.95
CA PRO A 510 -32.20 -22.23 7.38
C PRO A 510 -33.71 -22.08 7.61
N GLY A 511 -34.46 -21.94 6.53
CA GLY A 511 -35.91 -21.99 6.55
C GLY A 511 -36.39 -23.32 7.10
N MET A 512 -37.09 -23.24 8.23
CA MET A 512 -38.23 -24.06 8.67
C MET A 512 -38.20 -25.58 8.39
N GLY A 513 -38.08 -26.36 9.48
CA GLY A 513 -38.80 -27.62 9.64
C GLY A 513 -37.93 -28.82 10.01
N LEU A 514 -37.86 -29.14 11.31
CA LEU A 514 -38.16 -30.48 11.86
C LEU A 514 -37.99 -30.52 13.37
N ASN A 515 -39.03 -31.02 14.03
CA ASN A 515 -39.14 -31.28 15.46
C ASN A 515 -37.92 -32.00 16.03
N ARG A 516 -37.41 -31.55 17.19
CA ARG A 516 -36.86 -32.47 18.18
C ARG A 516 -36.99 -31.98 19.62
N ALA A 517 -37.91 -32.67 20.29
CA ALA A 517 -37.97 -33.04 21.70
C ALA A 517 -37.18 -32.21 22.73
N THR A 518 -37.95 -31.62 23.63
CA THR A 518 -37.58 -31.37 25.01
C THR A 518 -36.82 -32.55 25.63
N ASN A 519 -35.61 -32.30 26.12
CA ASN A 519 -35.07 -32.97 27.30
C ASN A 519 -34.04 -32.01 27.90
N GLY A 520 -34.41 -31.39 29.02
CA GLY A 520 -33.54 -30.46 29.72
C GLY A 520 -32.41 -31.19 30.41
N HIS A 521 -31.26 -30.56 30.55
CA HIS A 521 -30.30 -30.74 31.64
C HIS A 521 -29.65 -29.38 31.94
N SER A 522 -29.86 -28.93 33.18
CA SER A 522 -29.07 -28.01 34.02
C SER A 522 -28.07 -27.04 33.36
N ALA A 523 -28.36 -25.74 33.54
CA ALA A 523 -27.39 -24.66 33.46
C ALA A 523 -26.35 -24.73 34.60
N PRO A 524 -25.10 -24.28 34.37
CA PRO A 524 -24.26 -23.75 35.42
C PRO A 524 -24.20 -22.22 35.33
N THR A 525 -24.75 -21.61 36.38
CA THR A 525 -24.30 -20.39 37.08
C THR A 525 -23.39 -19.39 36.34
N GLU A 526 -23.94 -18.18 36.17
CA GLU A 526 -23.26 -16.92 35.90
C GLU A 526 -22.08 -16.69 36.86
N PHE A 527 -20.88 -16.58 36.31
CA PHE A 527 -19.77 -15.88 36.97
C PHE A 527 -19.83 -14.41 36.56
N ASN A 528 -20.32 -13.60 37.48
CA ASN A 528 -20.38 -12.14 37.40
C ASN A 528 -18.95 -11.57 37.50
N ASN A 529 -18.31 -11.31 36.36
CA ASN A 529 -17.05 -10.55 36.31
C ASN A 529 -17.35 -9.12 35.87
N GLN A 530 -17.58 -8.27 36.87
CA GLN A 530 -17.61 -6.81 36.76
C GLN A 530 -16.22 -6.26 36.44
N PHE A 531 -15.70 -6.46 35.23
CA PHE A 531 -14.61 -5.66 34.65
C PHE A 531 -14.71 -5.71 33.11
N SER A 532 -15.75 -5.06 32.57
CA SER A 532 -15.90 -4.81 31.14
C SER A 532 -14.96 -3.67 30.74
N TRP A 533 -13.70 -4.00 30.43
CA TRP A 533 -12.87 -3.10 29.61
C TRP A 533 -13.36 -3.23 28.16
N SER A 534 -14.30 -2.38 27.76
CA SER A 534 -14.72 -2.21 26.37
C SER A 534 -13.58 -1.57 25.56
N LEU A 535 -12.58 -2.38 25.22
CA LEU A 535 -11.44 -2.02 24.37
C LEU A 535 -11.81 -1.78 22.89
N ASN A 536 -13.10 -1.74 22.56
CA ASN A 536 -13.60 -1.62 21.18
C ASN A 536 -13.98 -0.18 20.76
N ASP A 537 -14.08 0.77 21.69
CA ASP A 537 -14.59 2.11 21.35
C ASP A 537 -13.49 3.17 21.08
N ASP A 538 -12.23 2.91 21.44
CA ASP A 538 -11.17 3.95 21.44
C ASP A 538 -10.11 3.87 20.32
N LEU A 539 -10.23 2.96 19.34
CA LEU A 539 -9.32 2.89 18.17
C LEU A 539 -10.06 3.28 16.88
N ASP A 540 -10.79 4.38 16.91
CA ASP A 540 -11.57 4.94 15.80
C ASP A 540 -10.67 5.79 14.85
N ILE A 541 -9.55 5.23 14.37
CA ILE A 541 -8.59 5.97 13.51
C ILE A 541 -8.99 5.94 12.01
N GLU A 542 -9.83 5.01 11.58
CA GLU A 542 -9.97 4.69 10.15
C GLU A 542 -11.10 5.38 9.37
N MET A 543 -11.92 6.25 9.99
CA MET A 543 -13.03 6.91 9.27
C MET A 543 -13.12 8.42 9.47
N ASP A 544 -12.11 9.04 10.08
CA ASP A 544 -12.04 10.50 10.10
C ASP A 544 -11.58 11.00 8.72
N ILE A 545 -12.34 11.92 8.13
CA ILE A 545 -11.92 12.59 6.89
C ILE A 545 -10.66 13.44 7.17
N GLY A 546 -10.43 13.82 8.44
CA GLY A 546 -9.19 14.46 8.90
C GLY A 546 -7.93 13.60 8.80
N SER A 547 -8.03 12.27 8.68
CA SER A 547 -6.85 11.39 8.49
C SER A 547 -6.38 11.31 7.03
N TRP A 548 -7.21 11.74 6.06
CA TRP A 548 -6.88 11.78 4.62
C TRP A 548 -5.88 12.88 4.25
N PHE A 549 -5.93 13.96 5.01
CA PHE A 549 -5.01 15.08 4.91
C PHE A 549 -4.42 15.20 6.30
N PRO A 550 -3.19 14.73 6.57
CA PRO A 550 -2.57 14.95 7.86
C PRO A 550 -2.67 16.44 8.17
N SER A 551 -3.59 16.74 9.08
CA SER A 551 -3.83 18.08 9.54
C SER A 551 -2.62 18.37 10.41
N PHE A 552 -1.57 18.94 9.83
CA PHE A 552 -0.61 19.71 10.63
C PHE A 552 -1.32 20.98 11.09
N ALA A 553 -2.37 20.81 11.87
CA ALA A 553 -3.05 21.85 12.59
C ALA A 553 -2.25 22.06 13.88
N PHE A 554 -1.12 22.77 13.77
CA PHE A 554 -0.56 23.48 14.90
C PHE A 554 -0.07 24.85 14.42
N SER A 555 -0.92 25.84 14.75
CA SER A 555 -0.71 27.31 14.83
C SER A 555 -0.03 28.03 13.67
#